data_AF-A0A5B7UQ68-F1
#
_entry.id   AF-A0A5B7UQ68-F1
#
_cell.length_a   1.000
_cell.length_b   1.000
_cell.length_c   1.000
_cell.angle_alpha   90.00
_cell.angle_beta   90.00
_cell.angle_gamma   90.00
#
_symmetry.space_group_name_H-M   'P 1'
#
loop_
_entity.id
_entity.type
_entity.pdbx_description
1 polymer ?
#
loop_
_entity_poly.entity_id
_entity_poly.type
_entity_poly.pdbx_seq_one_letter_code
_entity_poly.pdbx_strand_id
1 'polypeptide(L)'
;MRECEGSLPVVTRPLTIPHMTHCEVCGNDYELSFTVETKDGARHVFDCFSCAIHRMAPICEHCRCRIIGQGVEADGHWYCGAHCSRAEGRVGIVDKVGSASGSIG
;
A
#
# COMPACT_ATOMS: atom_id res chain seq x y z
N MET A 1 46.98 -21.83 -37.54
CA MET A 1 45.94 -20.77 -37.59
C MET A 1 44.65 -21.36 -37.05
N ARG A 2 44.07 -20.67 -36.04
CA ARG A 2 42.85 -20.98 -35.28
C ARG A 2 43.05 -21.70 -33.95
N GLU A 3 43.55 -20.94 -32.98
CA GLU A 3 43.10 -21.06 -31.59
C GLU A 3 41.93 -20.07 -31.46
N CYS A 4 40.72 -20.58 -31.24
CA CYS A 4 39.56 -19.75 -30.93
C CYS A 4 39.39 -19.75 -29.40
N GLU A 5 40.11 -18.85 -28.72
CA GLU A 5 39.82 -18.49 -27.33
C GLU A 5 38.52 -17.66 -27.29
N GLY A 6 37.40 -18.37 -27.22
CA GLY A 6 36.08 -17.80 -26.95
C GLY A 6 35.92 -17.55 -25.46
N SER A 7 36.60 -16.54 -24.94
CA SER A 7 36.34 -16.00 -23.60
C SER A 7 34.93 -15.40 -23.57
N LEU A 8 33.97 -16.19 -23.09
CA LEU A 8 32.66 -15.68 -22.71
C LEU A 8 32.87 -14.63 -21.59
N PRO A 9 32.37 -13.39 -21.72
CA PRO A 9 32.42 -12.46 -20.61
C PRO A 9 31.51 -13.02 -19.53
N VAL A 10 32.11 -13.51 -18.43
CA VAL A 10 31.39 -13.65 -17.17
C VAL A 10 30.97 -12.23 -16.81
N VAL A 11 29.71 -11.91 -17.10
CA VAL A 11 29.08 -10.68 -16.64
C VAL A 11 29.00 -10.80 -15.12
N THR A 12 30.06 -10.37 -14.43
CA THR A 12 30.05 -10.05 -13.01
C THR A 12 29.24 -8.77 -12.84
N ARG A 13 27.92 -8.87 -13.10
CA ARG A 13 26.99 -7.92 -12.51
C ARG A 13 27.23 -8.05 -11.01
N PRO A 14 27.67 -6.99 -10.32
CA PRO A 14 27.65 -7.03 -8.87
C PRO A 14 26.20 -7.37 -8.50
N LEU A 15 26.03 -8.42 -7.69
CA LEU A 15 24.84 -8.54 -6.86
C LEU A 15 24.87 -7.33 -5.93
N THR A 16 24.43 -6.17 -6.42
CA THR A 16 24.02 -5.08 -5.56
C THR A 16 22.84 -5.65 -4.79
N ILE A 17 23.09 -6.14 -3.59
CA ILE A 17 22.05 -6.49 -2.63
C ILE A 17 21.29 -5.18 -2.43
N PRO A 18 20.07 -5.02 -2.96
CA PRO A 18 19.41 -3.74 -2.89
C PRO A 18 19.12 -3.47 -1.42
N HIS A 19 19.71 -2.38 -0.94
CA HIS A 19 19.47 -1.68 0.31
C HIS A 19 18.32 -2.29 1.13
N MET A 20 18.67 -3.05 2.16
CA MET A 20 17.78 -3.49 3.23
C MET A 20 17.01 -2.26 3.75
N THR A 21 15.74 -2.17 3.39
CA THR A 21 14.89 -1.04 3.79
C THR A 21 14.13 -1.46 5.04
N HIS A 22 14.50 -0.85 6.16
CA HIS A 22 13.95 -1.16 7.47
C HIS A 22 12.48 -0.71 7.53
N CYS A 23 11.65 -1.50 8.18
CA CYS A 23 10.27 -1.11 8.44
C CYS A 23 10.22 0.21 9.21
N GLU A 24 9.45 1.18 8.71
CA GLU A 24 9.33 2.51 9.33
C GLU A 24 8.69 2.50 10.72
N VAL A 25 8.03 1.40 11.08
CA VAL A 25 7.27 1.28 12.33
C VAL A 25 8.05 0.52 13.39
N CYS A 26 8.49 -0.70 13.09
CA CYS A 26 9.15 -1.57 14.05
C CYS A 26 10.69 -1.59 13.91
N GLY A 27 11.24 -1.06 12.81
CA GLY A 27 12.67 -1.08 12.53
C GLY A 27 13.22 -2.44 12.12
N ASN A 28 12.36 -3.45 11.92
CA ASN A 28 12.80 -4.77 11.47
C ASN A 28 13.38 -4.67 10.06
N ASP A 29 14.47 -5.41 9.86
CA ASP A 29 15.08 -5.60 8.57
C ASP A 29 14.66 -6.96 8.04
N TYR A 30 13.90 -6.95 6.95
CA TYR A 30 13.30 -8.15 6.41
C TYR A 30 13.37 -8.15 4.89
N GLU A 31 13.84 -9.26 4.32
CA GLU A 31 14.05 -9.43 2.88
C GLU A 31 12.75 -9.27 2.07
N LEU A 32 11.60 -9.60 2.66
CA LEU A 32 10.28 -9.46 2.02
C LEU A 32 9.57 -8.16 2.41
N SER A 33 10.30 -7.14 2.87
CA SER A 33 9.74 -5.81 3.07
C SER A 33 9.20 -5.26 1.75
N PHE A 34 8.14 -4.48 1.84
CA PHE A 34 7.42 -3.93 0.69
C PHE A 34 7.24 -2.42 0.84
N THR A 35 6.98 -1.77 -0.30
CA THR A 35 6.75 -0.34 -0.39
C THR A 35 5.28 -0.02 -0.68
N VAL A 36 4.74 0.99 0.00
CA VAL A 36 3.48 1.65 -0.36
C VAL A 36 3.78 3.05 -0.88
N GLU A 37 3.33 3.36 -2.10
CA GLU A 37 3.42 4.70 -2.69
C GLU A 37 2.04 5.37 -2.66
N THR A 38 1.98 6.60 -2.16
CA THR A 38 0.75 7.37 -2.05
C THR A 38 0.62 8.39 -3.18
N LYS A 39 -0.60 8.90 -3.41
CA LYS A 39 -0.89 9.82 -4.52
C LYS A 39 -0.10 11.14 -4.44
N ASP A 40 0.24 11.57 -3.23
CA ASP A 40 1.08 12.74 -2.95
C ASP A 40 2.58 12.48 -3.20
N GLY A 41 2.96 11.28 -3.63
CA GLY A 41 4.34 10.90 -3.95
C GLY A 41 5.15 10.43 -2.75
N ALA A 42 4.55 10.29 -1.56
CA ALA A 42 5.23 9.71 -0.42
C ALA A 42 5.43 8.21 -0.64
N ARG A 43 6.58 7.72 -0.19
CA ARG A 43 7.00 6.32 -0.33
C ARG A 43 7.28 5.77 1.07
N HIS A 44 6.53 4.76 1.47
CA HIS A 44 6.62 4.14 2.79
C HIS A 44 7.09 2.69 2.71
N VAL A 45 7.94 2.24 3.64
CA VAL A 45 8.43 0.86 3.72
C VAL A 45 7.94 0.13 4.97
N PHE A 46 7.43 -1.09 4.78
CA PHE A 46 6.96 -1.95 5.87
C PHE A 46 7.37 -3.41 5.65
N ASP A 47 7.54 -4.14 6.75
CA ASP A 47 7.82 -5.58 6.76
C ASP A 47 6.54 -6.44 6.82
N CYS A 48 5.43 -5.86 7.27
CA CYS A 48 4.14 -6.54 7.37
C CYS A 48 2.95 -5.58 7.23
N PHE A 49 1.78 -6.12 6.88
CA PHE A 49 0.55 -5.32 6.77
C PHE A 49 0.10 -4.72 8.10
N SER A 50 0.41 -5.35 9.23
CA SER A 50 0.08 -4.79 10.55
C SER A 50 0.76 -3.43 10.76
N CYS A 51 2.06 -3.34 10.47
CA CYS A 51 2.83 -2.09 10.52
C CYS A 51 2.28 -1.05 9.52
N ALA A 52 2.01 -1.47 8.27
CA ALA A 52 1.43 -0.58 7.27
C ALA A 52 0.07 0.01 7.71
N ILE A 53 -0.86 -0.85 8.17
CA ILE A 53 -2.18 -0.44 8.67
C ILE A 53 -2.03 0.47 9.90
N HIS A 54 -1.16 0.12 10.84
CA HIS A 54 -0.92 0.93 12.03
C HIS A 54 -0.46 2.35 11.67
N ARG A 55 0.41 2.49 10.66
CA ARG A 55 0.93 3.80 10.26
C ARG A 55 -0.04 4.58 9.37
N MET A 56 -0.69 3.91 8.42
CA MET A 56 -1.35 4.56 7.28
C MET A 56 -2.89 4.54 7.33
N ALA A 57 -3.51 3.55 7.98
CA ALA A 57 -4.96 3.42 7.93
C ALA A 57 -5.65 4.53 8.73
N PRO A 58 -6.64 5.24 8.15
CA PRO A 58 -7.40 6.25 8.90
C PRO A 58 -8.17 5.61 10.05
N ILE A 59 -8.51 6.41 11.05
CA ILE A 59 -9.26 5.97 12.23
C ILE A 59 -10.71 6.36 12.04
N CYS A 60 -11.62 5.39 12.17
CA CYS A 60 -13.05 5.65 12.17
C CYS A 60 -13.42 6.55 13.35
N GLU A 61 -14.19 7.59 13.08
CA GLU A 61 -14.53 8.59 14.09
C GLU A 61 -15.53 8.08 15.14
N HIS A 62 -16.34 7.07 14.79
CA HIS A 62 -17.30 6.44 15.70
C HIS A 62 -16.67 5.31 16.54
N CYS A 63 -16.25 4.20 15.91
CA CYS A 63 -15.73 3.01 16.61
C CYS A 63 -14.27 3.14 17.07
N ARG A 64 -13.53 4.15 16.60
CA ARG A 64 -12.07 4.30 16.78
C ARG A 64 -11.20 3.17 16.20
N CYS A 65 -11.81 2.27 15.44
CA CYS A 65 -11.14 1.19 14.74
C CYS A 65 -10.42 1.70 13.47
N ARG A 66 -9.32 1.05 13.07
CA ARG A 66 -8.61 1.37 11.83
C ARG A 66 -9.44 0.94 10.62
N ILE A 67 -9.55 1.82 9.63
CA ILE A 67 -10.31 1.56 8.40
C ILE A 67 -9.37 0.85 7.41
N ILE A 68 -9.57 -0.45 7.25
CA ILE A 68 -8.73 -1.31 6.39
C ILE A 68 -9.43 -1.60 5.04
N GLY A 69 -10.75 -1.53 5.02
CA GLY A 69 -11.58 -1.69 3.81
C GLY A 69 -11.93 -0.35 3.14
N GLN A 70 -12.93 -0.37 2.26
CA GLN A 70 -13.31 0.78 1.44
C GLN A 70 -13.86 1.99 2.22
N GLY A 71 -14.31 1.78 3.46
CA GLY A 71 -14.76 2.85 4.36
C GLY A 71 -15.95 3.67 3.83
N VAL A 72 -16.32 4.71 4.56
CA VAL A 72 -17.26 5.74 4.12
C VAL A 72 -16.67 7.10 4.48
N GLU A 73 -16.62 8.00 3.50
CA GLU A 73 -16.25 9.40 3.69
C GLU A 73 -17.53 10.25 3.56
N ALA A 74 -17.85 11.05 4.59
CA ALA A 74 -19.04 11.91 4.58
C ALA A 74 -18.71 13.25 5.26
N ASP A 75 -18.90 14.36 4.52
CA ASP A 75 -18.62 15.73 4.95
C ASP A 75 -17.21 15.94 5.54
N GLY A 76 -16.21 15.22 5.00
CA GLY A 76 -14.82 15.28 5.49
C GLY A 76 -14.51 14.36 6.69
N HIS A 77 -15.47 13.54 7.11
CA HIS A 77 -15.30 12.58 8.20
C HIS A 77 -15.20 11.14 7.70
N TRP A 78 -14.45 10.32 8.44
CA TRP A 78 -14.09 8.96 8.03
C TRP A 78 -14.72 7.89 8.92
N TYR A 79 -15.33 6.88 8.29
CA TYR A 79 -15.99 5.78 8.97
C TYR A 79 -15.58 4.43 8.39
N CYS A 80 -15.56 3.39 9.22
CA CYS A 80 -15.27 2.03 8.75
C CYS A 80 -16.40 1.41 7.91
N GLY A 81 -17.59 2.00 7.94
CA GLY A 81 -18.73 1.55 7.16
C GLY A 81 -20.02 2.34 7.45
N ALA A 82 -21.08 1.98 6.72
CA ALA A 82 -22.36 2.70 6.77
C ALA A 82 -23.04 2.68 8.14
N HIS A 83 -22.82 1.64 8.96
CA HIS A 83 -23.35 1.58 10.32
C HIS A 83 -22.78 2.72 11.19
N CYS A 84 -21.47 2.87 11.22
CA CYS A 84 -20.79 3.92 11.98
C CYS A 84 -21.12 5.33 11.46
N SER A 85 -21.18 5.51 10.13
CA SER A 85 -21.58 6.79 9.54
C SER A 85 -22.99 7.21 9.96
N ARG A 86 -23.95 6.28 9.92
CA ARG A 86 -25.35 6.54 10.32
C ARG A 86 -25.49 6.79 11.81
N ALA A 87 -24.69 6.13 12.65
CA ALA A 87 -24.69 6.37 14.09
C ALA A 87 -24.30 7.82 14.43
N GLU A 88 -23.46 8.45 13.60
CA GLU A 88 -23.10 9.87 13.68
C GLU A 88 -24.04 10.79 12.88
N GLY A 89 -25.19 10.28 12.41
CA GLY A 89 -26.17 11.06 11.64
C GLY A 89 -25.72 11.43 10.22
N ARG A 90 -24.63 10.85 9.72
CA ARG A 90 -24.10 11.14 8.39
C ARG A 90 -24.63 10.15 7.37
N VAL A 91 -25.36 10.67 6.40
CA VAL A 91 -26.00 9.92 5.33
C VAL A 91 -25.43 10.40 4.00
N GLY A 92 -24.37 9.72 3.54
CA GLY A 92 -23.75 9.97 2.25
C GLY A 92 -23.01 8.71 1.81
N ILE A 93 -23.69 7.84 1.06
CA ILE A 93 -23.06 6.65 0.48
C ILE A 93 -22.38 7.14 -0.80
N VAL A 94 -21.08 7.42 -0.75
CA VAL A 94 -20.28 7.51 -1.97
C VAL A 94 -19.40 6.27 -2.03
N ASP A 95 -19.96 5.22 -2.63
CA ASP A 95 -19.18 4.09 -3.10
C ASP A 95 -18.40 4.58 -4.33
N LYS A 96 -17.12 4.90 -4.19
CA LYS A 96 -16.24 5.16 -5.33
C LYS A 96 -15.87 3.82 -6.00
N VAL A 97 -16.85 3.07 -6.51
CA VAL A 97 -16.56 2.13 -7.59
C VAL A 97 -16.41 2.99 -8.84
N GLY A 98 -15.18 3.10 -9.35
CA GLY A 98 -14.94 3.72 -10.64
C GLY A 98 -15.85 3.09 -11.68
N SER A 99 -16.75 3.89 -12.24
CA SER A 99 -17.63 3.50 -13.33
C SER A 99 -16.79 3.18 -14.57
N ALA A 100 -16.36 1.92 -14.69
CA ALA A 100 -16.05 1.33 -15.97
C ALA A 100 -17.40 1.05 -16.67
N SER A 101 -17.85 2.01 -17.46
CA SER A 101 -18.93 1.84 -18.43
C SER A 101 -18.51 0.81 -19.47
N GLY A 102 -18.69 -0.48 -19.15
CA GLY A 102 -18.71 -1.56 -20.13
C GLY A 102 -20.09 -1.60 -20.79
N SER A 103 -20.22 -0.98 -21.96
CA SER A 103 -21.34 -1.20 -22.86
C SER A 103 -21.29 -2.64 -23.35
N ILE A 104 -22.25 -3.46 -22.92
CA ILE A 104 -22.53 -4.75 -23.55
C ILE A 104 -23.32 -4.42 -24.81
N GLY A 105 -22.69 -4.65 -25.96
CA GLY A 105 -23.37 -4.85 -27.25
C GLY A 105 -23.48 -6.33 -27.54
#